data_AF-A0A932ZJ92-F1
#
_entry.id   AF-A0A932ZJ92-F1
#
_cell.length_a   1.000
_cell.length_b   1.000
_cell.length_c   1.000
_cell.angle_alpha   90.00
_cell.angle_beta   90.00
_cell.angle_gamma   90.00
#
_symmetry.space_group_name_H-M   'P 1'
#
loop_
_entity.id
_entity.type
_entity.pdbx_description
1 polymer ?
#
loop_
_entity_poly.entity_id
_entity_poly.type
_entity_poly.pdbx_seq_one_letter_code
_entity_poly.pdbx_strand_id
1 'polypeptide(L)'
;MTRMAMIKVATTLGISSDLIASGEKIVFVVGHQEIGFLDLIHVVDTAKESEVITGRGIVKIAEVVNPEIFQAVLNLVVELADKGREGKPIGTIFVVGDHEKVLQLSRQMIINPFKGYTEEERHILSPGLKETIREFAALDGAFVISDDGTLLTAGRYLGAASDEANLPRGLGSRHIAASGITSLTKAVAFVISESSGDVRIFKDGKIVMHIEKAPSKR
;
A
#
# COMPACT_ATOMS: atom_id res chain seq x y z
N MET A 1 -6.06 -10.02 7.31
CA MET A 1 -5.39 -10.28 6.01
C MET A 1 -5.64 -11.73 5.61
N THR A 2 -5.82 -12.06 4.32
CA THR A 2 -5.96 -13.47 3.90
C THR A 2 -4.61 -14.21 4.04
N ARG A 3 -4.63 -15.54 4.17
CA ARG A 3 -3.40 -16.35 4.25
C ARG A 3 -2.52 -16.17 3.02
N MET A 4 -3.14 -16.14 1.84
CA MET A 4 -2.43 -15.90 0.59
C MET A 4 -1.77 -14.52 0.56
N ALA A 5 -2.45 -13.48 1.05
CA ALA A 5 -1.85 -12.15 1.16
C ALA A 5 -0.66 -12.14 2.14
N MET A 6 -0.73 -12.84 3.28
CA MET A 6 0.41 -12.97 4.20
C MET A 6 1.60 -13.65 3.51
N ILE A 7 1.37 -14.73 2.75
CA ILE A 7 2.41 -15.42 1.98
C ILE A 7 3.05 -14.48 0.96
N LYS A 8 2.24 -13.72 0.20
CA LYS A 8 2.74 -12.75 -0.77
C LYS A 8 3.59 -11.66 -0.13
N VAL A 9 3.13 -11.08 0.99
CA VAL A 9 3.85 -10.03 1.72
C VAL A 9 5.14 -10.59 2.34
N ALA A 10 5.12 -11.78 2.93
CA ALA A 10 6.32 -12.38 3.51
C ALA A 10 7.36 -12.75 2.45
N THR A 11 6.92 -13.31 1.32
CA THR A 11 7.79 -13.55 0.15
C THR A 11 8.38 -12.24 -0.35
N THR A 12 7.56 -11.19 -0.43
CA THR A 12 7.97 -9.84 -0.84
C THR A 12 9.07 -9.29 0.05
N LEU A 13 8.84 -9.28 1.37
CA LEU A 13 9.78 -8.71 2.34
C LEU A 13 11.08 -9.51 2.43
N GLY A 14 11.01 -10.83 2.30
CA GLY A 14 12.22 -11.64 2.34
C GLY A 14 13.07 -11.46 1.08
N ILE A 15 12.47 -11.27 -0.10
CA ILE A 15 13.23 -10.92 -1.31
C ILE A 15 13.82 -9.51 -1.18
N SER A 16 13.04 -8.52 -0.72
CA SER A 16 13.52 -7.14 -0.59
C SER A 16 14.64 -6.95 0.42
N SER A 17 14.73 -7.86 1.39
CA SER A 17 15.74 -7.81 2.46
C SER A 17 16.91 -8.76 2.20
N ASP A 18 17.04 -9.28 0.96
CA ASP A 18 18.05 -10.27 0.55
C ASP A 18 18.07 -11.56 1.40
N LEU A 19 16.97 -11.88 2.08
CA LEU A 19 16.79 -13.11 2.86
C LEU A 19 16.37 -14.31 1.98
N ILE A 20 15.83 -14.02 0.79
CA ILE A 20 15.32 -14.99 -0.17
C ILE A 20 15.89 -14.65 -1.55
N ALA A 21 16.56 -15.58 -2.19
CA ALA A 21 17.04 -15.40 -3.56
C ALA A 21 15.94 -15.74 -4.59
N SER A 22 15.99 -15.07 -5.74
CA SER A 22 15.10 -15.41 -6.86
C SER A 22 15.42 -16.81 -7.39
N GLY A 23 14.37 -17.63 -7.54
CA GLY A 23 14.46 -19.03 -7.99
C GLY A 23 14.51 -20.05 -6.86
N GLU A 24 14.46 -19.62 -5.60
CA GLU A 24 14.32 -20.51 -4.46
C GLU A 24 12.89 -21.01 -4.26
N LYS A 25 12.77 -22.19 -3.64
CA LYS A 25 11.51 -22.76 -3.19
C LYS A 25 11.37 -22.56 -1.69
N ILE A 26 10.25 -22.00 -1.29
CA ILE A 26 10.01 -21.56 0.08
C ILE A 26 8.77 -22.26 0.60
N VAL A 27 8.86 -22.76 1.83
CA VAL A 27 7.73 -23.38 2.52
C VAL A 27 7.21 -22.41 3.57
N PHE A 28 5.99 -21.93 3.37
CA PHE A 28 5.27 -21.12 4.34
C PHE A 28 4.40 -22.02 5.21
N VAL A 29 4.48 -21.81 6.52
CA VAL A 29 3.57 -22.42 7.49
C VAL A 29 2.76 -21.30 8.12
N VAL A 30 1.46 -21.26 7.82
CA VAL A 30 0.60 -20.10 8.09
C VAL A 30 -0.65 -20.55 8.85
N GLY A 31 -1.04 -19.77 9.85
CA GLY A 31 -2.25 -19.98 10.63
C GLY A 31 -3.29 -18.89 10.38
N HIS A 32 -4.48 -19.07 10.94
CA HIS A 32 -5.44 -17.98 11.07
C HIS A 32 -5.07 -17.11 12.28
N GLN A 33 -5.03 -15.78 12.12
CA GLN A 33 -4.54 -14.89 13.18
C GLN A 33 -5.33 -14.97 14.49
N GLU A 34 -6.60 -15.40 14.45
CA GLU A 34 -7.45 -15.49 15.65
C GLU A 34 -7.38 -16.84 16.38
N ILE A 35 -6.89 -17.90 15.72
CA ILE A 35 -7.08 -19.28 16.20
C ILE A 35 -5.80 -19.87 16.81
N GLY A 36 -4.66 -19.17 16.71
CA GLY A 36 -3.44 -19.51 17.44
C GLY A 36 -2.75 -20.83 17.02
N PHE A 37 -3.24 -21.52 15.99
CA PHE A 37 -2.59 -22.68 15.39
C PHE A 37 -2.30 -22.46 13.91
N LEU A 38 -1.22 -23.10 13.44
CA LEU A 38 -0.86 -23.14 12.03
C LEU A 38 -1.59 -24.31 11.36
N ASP A 39 -2.24 -24.06 10.24
CA ASP A 39 -3.09 -25.05 9.55
C ASP A 39 -2.90 -25.10 8.03
N LEU A 40 -2.05 -24.23 7.48
CA LEU A 40 -1.70 -24.21 6.07
C LEU A 40 -0.19 -24.38 5.88
N ILE A 41 0.21 -25.35 5.07
CA ILE A 41 1.54 -25.41 4.48
C ILE A 41 1.41 -25.03 3.00
N HIS A 42 2.13 -24.02 2.56
CA HIS A 42 2.12 -23.55 1.17
C HIS A 42 3.55 -23.48 0.63
N VAL A 43 3.79 -24.08 -0.53
CA VAL A 43 5.11 -24.05 -1.19
C VAL A 43 5.07 -23.01 -2.30
N VAL A 44 5.92 -22.00 -2.20
CA VAL A 44 6.12 -20.97 -3.21
C VAL A 44 7.40 -21.28 -3.98
N ASP A 45 7.28 -21.45 -5.29
CA ASP A 45 8.42 -21.51 -6.19
C ASP A 45 8.61 -20.13 -6.82
N THR A 46 9.61 -19.39 -6.34
CA THR A 46 9.83 -18.00 -6.76
C THR A 46 10.28 -17.88 -8.23
N ALA A 47 10.63 -18.99 -8.90
CA ALA A 47 10.86 -19.02 -10.34
C ALA A 47 9.59 -19.28 -11.17
N LYS A 48 8.55 -19.91 -10.59
CA LYS A 48 7.37 -20.39 -11.32
C LYS A 48 6.07 -19.69 -11.01
N GLU A 49 5.94 -19.01 -9.86
CA GLU A 49 4.81 -18.11 -9.69
C GLU A 49 4.85 -17.08 -10.82
N SER A 50 3.80 -17.02 -11.64
CA SER A 50 3.73 -16.20 -12.87
C SER A 50 3.65 -14.69 -12.59
N GLU A 51 4.24 -14.26 -11.48
CA GLU A 51 4.33 -12.92 -10.94
C GLU A 51 5.73 -12.36 -11.20
N VAL A 52 6.33 -12.63 -12.37
CA VAL A 52 7.55 -11.95 -12.87
C VAL A 52 7.37 -10.41 -12.92
N ILE A 53 6.12 -9.93 -12.86
CA ILE A 53 5.71 -8.54 -12.69
C ILE A 53 5.71 -8.11 -11.21
N THR A 54 5.26 -8.98 -10.30
CA THR A 54 5.26 -8.72 -8.86
C THR A 54 6.67 -8.80 -8.30
N GLY A 55 7.46 -9.83 -8.60
CA GLY A 55 8.85 -9.95 -8.14
C GLY A 55 9.72 -8.75 -8.57
N ARG A 56 9.61 -8.31 -9.83
CA ARG A 56 10.27 -7.08 -10.31
C ARG A 56 9.67 -5.81 -9.73
N GLY A 57 8.36 -5.75 -9.55
CA GLY A 57 7.67 -4.63 -8.91
C GLY A 57 8.05 -4.47 -7.43
N ILE A 58 8.30 -5.57 -6.74
CA ILE A 58 8.67 -5.67 -5.33
C ILE A 58 10.10 -5.19 -5.10
N VAL A 59 11.06 -5.67 -5.89
CA VAL A 59 12.46 -5.18 -5.83
C VAL A 59 12.48 -3.66 -6.01
N LYS A 60 11.69 -3.16 -6.96
CA LYS A 60 11.52 -1.71 -7.19
C LYS A 60 10.81 -0.95 -6.08
N ILE A 61 9.97 -1.61 -5.27
CA ILE A 61 9.39 -0.99 -4.07
C ILE A 61 10.48 -0.85 -3.00
N ALA A 62 11.28 -1.89 -2.80
CA ALA A 62 12.36 -1.92 -1.82
C ALA A 62 13.45 -0.87 -2.08
N GLU A 63 13.69 -0.56 -3.36
CA GLU A 63 14.59 0.53 -3.78
C GLU A 63 14.11 1.94 -3.36
N VAL A 64 12.83 2.09 -2.99
CA VAL A 64 12.18 3.39 -2.73
C VAL A 64 11.76 3.55 -1.28
N VAL A 65 11.31 2.46 -0.64
CA VAL A 65 10.76 2.49 0.71
C VAL A 65 11.42 1.38 1.53
N ASN A 66 11.96 1.74 2.69
CA ASN A 66 12.49 0.76 3.65
C ASN A 66 11.40 -0.26 4.03
N PRO A 67 11.72 -1.56 4.12
CA PRO A 67 10.83 -2.62 4.59
C PRO A 67 9.97 -2.27 5.82
N GLU A 68 10.52 -1.59 6.82
CA GLU A 68 9.79 -1.21 8.04
C GLU A 68 8.66 -0.21 7.74
N ILE A 69 8.95 0.83 6.96
CA ILE A 69 7.96 1.83 6.54
C ILE A 69 6.92 1.23 5.62
N PHE A 70 7.35 0.39 4.66
CA PHE A 70 6.42 -0.32 3.78
C PHE A 70 5.45 -1.17 4.59
N GLN A 71 5.95 -1.94 5.56
CA GLN A 71 5.12 -2.79 6.41
C GLN A 71 4.17 -1.97 7.30
N ALA A 72 4.62 -0.83 7.83
CA ALA A 72 3.79 0.07 8.63
C ALA A 72 2.63 0.65 7.81
N VAL A 73 2.91 1.17 6.61
CA VAL A 73 1.89 1.69 5.69
C VAL A 73 0.95 0.57 5.24
N LEU A 74 1.48 -0.60 4.89
CA LEU A 74 0.67 -1.75 4.49
C LEU A 74 -0.29 -2.19 5.59
N ASN A 75 0.19 -2.30 6.84
CA ASN A 75 -0.64 -2.65 7.99
C ASN A 75 -1.75 -1.63 8.20
N LEU A 76 -1.41 -0.34 8.13
CA LEU A 76 -2.38 0.74 8.24
C LEU A 76 -3.46 0.65 7.16
N VAL A 77 -3.06 0.49 5.91
CA VAL A 77 -3.97 0.42 4.75
C VAL A 77 -4.88 -0.81 4.85
N VAL A 78 -4.35 -1.96 5.22
CA VAL A 78 -5.14 -3.19 5.41
C VAL A 78 -6.13 -3.03 6.55
N GLU A 79 -5.76 -2.34 7.63
CA GLU A 79 -6.68 -2.06 8.71
C GLU A 79 -7.79 -1.08 8.30
N LEU A 80 -7.47 -0.01 7.57
CA LEU A 80 -8.48 0.93 7.05
C LEU A 80 -9.44 0.28 6.05
N ALA A 81 -8.95 -0.72 5.31
CA ALA A 81 -9.76 -1.53 4.40
C ALA A 81 -10.71 -2.49 5.16
N ASP A 82 -10.26 -3.02 6.30
CA ASP A 82 -11.04 -3.94 7.13
C ASP A 82 -12.02 -3.20 8.05
N LYS A 83 -11.48 -2.29 8.86
CA LYS A 83 -12.10 -1.53 9.96
C LYS A 83 -11.85 -0.04 9.78
N GLY A 84 -12.29 0.50 8.64
CA GLY A 84 -12.24 1.93 8.38
C GLY A 84 -13.16 2.73 9.31
N ARG A 85 -14.17 3.40 8.76
CA ARG A 85 -15.10 4.22 9.56
C ARG A 85 -16.38 3.43 9.78
N GLU A 86 -16.82 3.35 11.04
CA GLU A 86 -18.05 2.61 11.41
C GLU A 86 -18.03 1.13 10.95
N GLY A 87 -16.84 0.52 10.91
CA GLY A 87 -16.66 -0.88 10.47
C GLY A 87 -16.75 -1.09 8.95
N LYS A 88 -16.79 -0.03 8.14
CA LYS A 88 -16.77 -0.09 6.68
C LYS A 88 -15.40 0.32 6.12
N PRO A 89 -15.00 -0.21 4.94
CA PRO A 89 -13.81 0.26 4.26
C PRO A 89 -13.88 1.77 3.98
N ILE A 90 -12.76 2.47 4.13
CA ILE A 90 -12.62 3.86 3.67
C ILE A 90 -11.79 3.85 2.39
N GLY A 91 -12.38 4.28 1.27
CA GLY A 91 -11.66 4.45 0.02
C GLY A 91 -10.66 5.59 0.12
N THR A 92 -9.36 5.29 0.06
CA THR A 92 -8.30 6.30 0.18
C THR A 92 -7.06 5.89 -0.60
N ILE A 93 -6.10 6.82 -0.72
CA ILE A 93 -4.84 6.63 -1.43
C ILE A 93 -3.69 7.20 -0.61
N PHE A 94 -2.63 6.41 -0.46
CA PHE A 94 -1.36 6.80 0.14
C PHE A 94 -0.27 6.75 -0.92
N VAL A 95 0.54 7.81 -1.03
CA VAL A 95 1.71 7.86 -1.91
C VAL A 95 2.96 7.98 -1.05
N VAL A 96 3.92 7.08 -1.22
CA VAL A 96 5.12 6.95 -0.39
C VAL A 96 6.37 7.10 -1.26
N GLY A 97 7.30 7.94 -0.82
CA GLY A 97 8.58 8.19 -1.51
C GLY A 97 8.47 9.19 -2.68
N ASP A 98 9.63 9.63 -3.20
CA ASP A 98 9.78 10.67 -4.25
C ASP A 98 8.90 11.91 -3.99
N HIS A 99 8.78 12.27 -2.72
CA HIS A 99 7.71 13.12 -2.24
C HIS A 99 7.81 14.55 -2.80
N GLU A 100 9.02 15.07 -3.03
CA GLU A 100 9.21 16.38 -3.68
C GLU A 100 8.55 16.43 -5.05
N LYS A 101 8.77 15.41 -5.89
CA LYS A 101 8.18 15.32 -7.23
C LYS A 101 6.68 15.06 -7.16
N VAL A 102 6.24 14.21 -6.23
CA VAL A 102 4.81 14.00 -5.97
C VAL A 102 4.13 15.33 -5.64
N LEU A 103 4.71 16.15 -4.74
CA LEU A 103 4.18 17.44 -4.35
C LEU A 103 4.15 18.44 -5.52
N GLN A 104 5.12 18.42 -6.44
CA GLN A 104 5.12 19.26 -7.65
C GLN A 104 3.99 18.86 -8.63
N LEU A 105 3.67 17.58 -8.73
CA LEU A 105 2.65 17.04 -9.65
C LEU A 105 1.24 16.97 -9.02
N SER A 106 1.05 17.61 -7.87
CA SER A 106 -0.22 17.55 -7.14
C SER A 106 -0.54 18.88 -6.45
N ARG A 107 -1.83 19.10 -6.18
CA ARG A 107 -2.33 20.34 -5.57
C ARG A 107 -3.01 20.05 -4.24
N GLN A 108 -2.74 20.92 -3.27
CA GLN A 108 -3.40 20.87 -1.98
C GLN A 108 -4.86 21.33 -2.13
N MET A 109 -5.85 20.51 -1.73
CA MET A 109 -7.26 20.89 -1.83
C MET A 109 -7.81 21.53 -0.55
N ILE A 110 -7.29 21.11 0.60
CA ILE A 110 -7.69 21.60 1.92
C ILE A 110 -6.48 22.12 2.70
N ILE A 111 -6.68 22.82 3.81
CA ILE A 111 -5.59 23.16 4.72
C ILE A 111 -4.85 21.88 5.11
N ASN A 112 -3.51 21.88 4.99
CA ASN A 112 -2.71 20.71 5.36
C ASN A 112 -2.84 20.44 6.87
N PRO A 113 -3.48 19.33 7.30
CA PRO A 113 -3.72 19.09 8.71
C PRO A 113 -2.44 18.71 9.47
N PHE A 114 -1.38 18.35 8.76
CA PHE A 114 -0.10 17.96 9.32
C PHE A 114 0.92 19.11 9.39
N LYS A 115 0.56 20.28 8.86
CA LYS A 115 1.46 21.44 8.89
C LYS A 115 1.57 21.99 10.32
N GLY A 116 2.80 22.14 10.79
CA GLY A 116 3.10 22.71 12.12
C GLY A 116 3.39 21.68 13.21
N TYR A 117 3.19 20.39 12.92
CA TYR A 117 3.62 19.30 13.80
C TYR A 117 5.05 18.86 13.47
N THR A 118 5.76 18.36 14.47
CA THR A 118 7.11 17.81 14.30
C THR A 118 7.10 16.57 13.40
N GLU A 119 8.27 16.19 12.88
CA GLU A 119 8.40 14.96 12.09
C GLU A 119 8.11 13.72 12.94
N GLU A 120 8.56 13.72 14.19
CA GLU A 120 8.30 12.66 15.17
C GLU A 120 6.80 12.42 15.39
N GLU A 121 6.01 13.47 15.59
CA GLU A 121 4.55 13.35 15.75
C GLU A 121 3.85 12.82 14.49
N ARG A 122 4.46 13.03 13.32
CA ARG A 122 3.91 12.69 12.00
C ARG A 122 4.57 11.46 11.38
N HIS A 123 5.43 10.77 12.12
CA HIS A 123 6.07 9.57 11.64
C HIS A 123 5.08 8.40 11.62
N ILE A 124 5.10 7.57 10.58
CA ILE A 124 4.13 6.46 10.40
C ILE A 124 4.15 5.44 11.55
N LEU A 125 5.27 5.33 12.26
CA LEU A 125 5.44 4.45 13.42
C LEU A 125 4.92 5.06 14.74
N SER A 126 4.50 6.32 14.72
CA SER A 126 4.07 7.02 15.93
C SER A 126 2.70 6.53 16.41
N PRO A 127 2.55 6.08 17.67
CA PRO A 127 1.34 5.39 18.15
C PRO A 127 0.03 6.17 17.98
N GLY A 128 0.06 7.51 18.06
CA GLY A 128 -1.12 8.37 17.97
C GLY A 128 -1.51 8.81 16.56
N LEU A 129 -0.61 8.65 15.58
CA LEU A 129 -0.84 9.18 14.23
C LEU A 129 -1.94 8.41 13.51
N LYS A 130 -2.05 7.10 13.77
CA LYS A 130 -2.99 6.20 13.12
C LYS A 130 -4.46 6.62 13.26
N GLU A 131 -4.88 7.07 14.44
CA GLU A 131 -6.26 7.53 14.64
C GLU A 131 -6.53 8.79 13.83
N THR A 132 -5.55 9.71 13.83
CA THR A 132 -5.59 10.94 13.05
C THR A 132 -5.70 10.65 11.54
N ILE A 133 -4.94 9.67 11.04
CA ILE A 133 -5.05 9.22 9.64
C ILE A 133 -6.44 8.64 9.37
N ARG A 134 -6.99 7.82 10.28
CA ARG A 134 -8.34 7.24 10.10
C ARG A 134 -9.40 8.32 9.94
N GLU A 135 -9.37 9.35 10.77
CA GLU A 135 -10.30 10.49 10.68
C GLU A 135 -10.14 11.24 9.36
N PHE A 136 -8.90 11.53 8.95
CA PHE A 136 -8.63 12.23 7.70
C PHE A 136 -8.79 11.37 6.44
N ALA A 137 -8.81 10.04 6.55
CA ALA A 137 -8.97 9.15 5.40
C ALA A 137 -10.34 9.28 4.74
N ALA A 138 -11.33 9.79 5.47
CA ALA A 138 -12.66 10.11 4.94
C ALA A 138 -12.64 11.37 4.04
N LEU A 139 -11.56 12.14 4.03
CA LEU A 139 -11.40 13.27 3.12
C LEU A 139 -11.10 12.78 1.70
N ASP A 140 -11.50 13.58 0.71
CA ASP A 140 -11.10 13.32 -0.66
C ASP A 140 -9.64 13.73 -0.91
N GLY A 141 -8.94 12.96 -1.74
CA GLY A 141 -7.53 13.14 -2.06
C GLY A 141 -6.58 12.15 -1.38
N ALA A 142 -5.29 12.38 -1.61
CA ALA A 142 -4.20 11.51 -1.21
C ALA A 142 -3.49 11.98 0.06
N PHE A 143 -3.01 10.99 0.82
CA PHE A 143 -1.91 11.17 1.75
C PHE A 143 -0.58 11.09 1.01
N VAL A 144 0.38 11.94 1.39
CA VAL A 144 1.75 11.89 0.89
C VAL A 144 2.69 11.65 2.07
N ILE A 145 3.49 10.59 1.98
CA ILE A 145 4.47 10.15 2.97
C ILE A 145 5.85 10.20 2.29
N SER A 146 6.85 10.72 2.98
CA SER A 146 8.24 10.65 2.51
C SER A 146 8.77 9.20 2.56
N ASP A 147 9.93 8.99 1.95
CA ASP A 147 10.66 7.72 1.95
C ASP A 147 11.10 7.28 3.35
N ASP A 148 11.37 8.23 4.24
CA ASP A 148 11.70 7.99 5.64
C ASP A 148 10.49 7.66 6.53
N GLY A 149 9.25 7.79 6.04
CA GLY A 149 8.03 7.49 6.80
C GLY A 149 7.33 8.69 7.42
N THR A 150 7.78 9.92 7.18
CA THR A 150 7.11 11.14 7.67
C THR A 150 5.88 11.49 6.83
N LEU A 151 4.73 11.66 7.47
CA LEU A 151 3.48 12.05 6.80
C LEU A 151 3.47 13.56 6.54
N LEU A 152 3.49 13.94 5.26
CA LEU A 152 3.63 15.34 4.84
C LEU A 152 2.28 16.06 4.75
N THR A 153 1.27 15.39 4.20
CA THR A 153 -0.06 15.98 4.02
C THR A 153 -1.16 14.94 3.76
N ALA A 154 -2.41 15.40 3.81
CA ALA A 154 -3.62 14.69 3.40
C ALA A 154 -4.49 15.60 2.53
N GLY A 155 -5.48 15.00 1.86
CA GLY A 155 -6.44 15.74 1.04
C GLY A 155 -5.81 16.39 -0.19
N ARG A 156 -4.82 15.71 -0.79
CA ARG A 156 -4.08 16.23 -1.94
C ARG A 156 -4.61 15.65 -3.25
N TYR A 157 -4.93 16.50 -4.22
CA TYR A 157 -5.33 16.05 -5.55
C TYR A 157 -4.09 15.72 -6.38
N LEU A 158 -4.00 14.48 -6.84
CA LEU A 158 -2.94 14.03 -7.73
C LEU A 158 -3.32 14.37 -9.17
N GLY A 159 -2.59 15.31 -9.79
CA GLY A 159 -2.87 15.78 -11.15
C GLY A 159 -2.31 14.90 -12.26
N ALA A 160 -1.65 13.80 -11.91
CA ALA A 160 -1.08 12.87 -12.86
C ALA A 160 -2.18 11.94 -13.41
N ALA A 161 -2.62 12.20 -14.64
CA ALA A 161 -3.46 11.25 -15.38
C ALA A 161 -2.58 10.14 -15.98
N SER A 162 -2.96 8.89 -15.76
CA SER A 162 -2.43 7.74 -16.50
C SER A 162 -3.26 7.49 -17.76
N ASP A 163 -2.69 6.77 -18.71
CA ASP A 163 -3.45 6.23 -19.83
C ASP A 163 -4.34 5.08 -19.33
N GLU A 164 -5.65 5.32 -19.21
CA GLU A 164 -6.64 4.36 -18.72
C GLU A 164 -6.60 3.02 -19.46
N ALA A 165 -6.11 3.01 -20.71
CA ALA A 165 -5.99 1.83 -21.55
C ALA A 165 -5.11 0.71 -20.94
N ASN A 166 -4.19 1.05 -20.03
CA ASN A 166 -3.27 0.10 -19.40
C ASN A 166 -3.80 -0.48 -18.08
N LEU A 167 -4.97 -0.04 -17.60
CA LEU A 167 -5.56 -0.50 -16.35
C LEU A 167 -6.69 -1.51 -16.58
N PRO A 168 -6.85 -2.52 -15.70
CA PRO A 168 -8.03 -3.38 -15.70
C PRO A 168 -9.32 -2.56 -15.64
N ARG A 169 -10.36 -3.03 -16.34
CA ARG A 169 -11.68 -2.41 -16.28
C ARG A 169 -12.25 -2.49 -14.87
N GLY A 170 -13.05 -1.51 -14.48
CA GLY A 170 -13.71 -1.44 -13.18
C GLY A 170 -12.90 -0.74 -12.07
N LEU A 171 -11.73 -0.19 -12.39
CA LEU A 171 -10.94 0.63 -11.48
C LEU A 171 -11.39 2.10 -11.50
N GLY A 172 -11.69 2.67 -10.33
CA GLY A 172 -12.13 4.06 -10.18
C GLY A 172 -11.01 5.10 -10.17
N SER A 173 -11.37 6.38 -9.99
CA SER A 173 -10.49 7.55 -10.06
C SER A 173 -9.22 7.45 -9.21
N ARG A 174 -9.30 6.92 -7.97
CA ARG A 174 -8.12 6.75 -7.09
C ARG A 174 -7.09 5.78 -7.67
N HIS A 175 -7.52 4.75 -8.38
CA HIS A 175 -6.60 3.81 -9.04
C HIS A 175 -5.92 4.46 -10.24
N ILE A 176 -6.67 5.25 -11.03
CA ILE A 176 -6.13 6.00 -12.18
C ILE A 176 -5.11 7.02 -11.69
N ALA A 177 -5.41 7.73 -10.60
CA ALA A 177 -4.49 8.66 -9.96
C ALA A 177 -3.21 7.98 -9.44
N ALA A 178 -3.34 6.80 -8.80
CA ALA A 178 -2.20 6.01 -8.34
C ALA A 178 -1.31 5.53 -9.50
N SER A 179 -1.90 5.02 -10.58
CA SER A 179 -1.16 4.64 -11.78
C SER A 179 -0.47 5.86 -12.42
N GLY A 180 -1.17 7.00 -12.51
CA GLY A 180 -0.63 8.22 -13.08
C GLY A 180 0.57 8.71 -12.28
N ILE A 181 0.40 8.91 -10.96
CA ILE A 181 1.47 9.47 -10.14
C ILE A 181 2.70 8.56 -10.10
N THR A 182 2.51 7.24 -10.02
CA THR A 182 3.62 6.27 -9.95
C THR A 182 4.28 6.03 -11.30
N SER A 183 3.66 6.41 -12.42
CA SER A 183 4.32 6.37 -13.74
C SER A 183 5.23 7.59 -13.99
N LEU A 184 4.93 8.71 -13.32
CA LEU A 184 5.69 9.96 -13.44
C LEU A 184 6.72 10.16 -12.32
N THR A 185 6.65 9.38 -11.25
CA THR A 185 7.52 9.48 -10.06
C THR A 185 8.10 8.11 -9.71
N LYS A 186 9.13 8.09 -8.87
CA LYS A 186 9.64 6.85 -8.27
C LYS A 186 8.75 6.33 -7.14
N ALA A 187 7.74 7.08 -6.71
CA ALA A 187 6.88 6.75 -5.58
C ALA A 187 6.15 5.42 -5.73
N VAL A 188 5.68 4.91 -4.60
CA VAL A 188 4.77 3.76 -4.47
C VAL A 188 3.42 4.27 -4.03
N ALA A 189 2.32 3.77 -4.60
CA ALA A 189 0.97 4.17 -4.18
C ALA A 189 0.15 2.98 -3.68
N PHE A 190 -0.49 3.13 -2.53
CA PHE A 190 -1.41 2.17 -1.94
C PHE A 190 -2.83 2.71 -2.09
N VAL A 191 -3.72 1.91 -2.66
CA VAL A 191 -5.11 2.30 -2.91
C VAL A 191 -6.04 1.33 -2.22
N ILE A 192 -6.99 1.87 -1.45
CA ILE A 192 -8.10 1.13 -0.87
C ILE A 192 -9.33 1.34 -1.74
N SER A 193 -9.91 0.24 -2.22
CA SER A 193 -11.19 0.24 -2.91
C SER A 193 -12.32 0.46 -1.91
N GLU A 194 -13.10 1.52 -2.10
CA GLU A 194 -14.26 1.83 -1.25
C GLU A 194 -15.36 0.77 -1.36
N SER A 195 -15.57 0.23 -2.57
CA SER A 195 -16.66 -0.70 -2.87
C SER A 195 -16.35 -2.14 -2.47
N SER A 196 -15.10 -2.59 -2.64
CA SER A 196 -14.70 -3.98 -2.35
C SER A 196 -13.89 -4.11 -1.06
N GLY A 197 -13.26 -3.04 -0.58
CA GLY A 197 -12.26 -3.12 0.49
C GLY A 197 -10.95 -3.77 0.05
N ASP A 198 -10.75 -4.02 -1.24
CA ASP A 198 -9.46 -4.50 -1.74
C ASP A 198 -8.37 -3.44 -1.59
N VAL A 199 -7.16 -3.90 -1.35
CA VAL A 199 -5.95 -3.07 -1.35
C VAL A 199 -5.13 -3.39 -2.59
N ARG A 200 -4.72 -2.35 -3.33
CA ARG A 200 -3.82 -2.47 -4.48
C ARG A 200 -2.61 -1.58 -4.30
N ILE A 201 -1.43 -2.09 -4.67
CA ILE A 201 -0.17 -1.35 -4.63
C ILE A 201 0.28 -1.10 -6.07
N PHE A 202 0.62 0.14 -6.36
CA PHE A 202 1.07 0.63 -7.66
C PHE A 202 2.53 1.06 -7.62
N LYS A 203 3.28 0.69 -8.66
CA LYS A 203 4.65 1.14 -8.94
C LYS A 203 4.83 1.22 -10.45
N ASP A 204 5.50 2.26 -10.94
CA ASP A 204 5.76 2.48 -12.37
C ASP A 204 4.48 2.44 -13.22
N GLY A 205 3.37 2.94 -12.66
CA GLY A 205 2.06 2.94 -13.29
C GLY A 205 1.33 1.59 -13.34
N LYS A 206 1.92 0.52 -12.78
CA LYS A 206 1.37 -0.83 -12.83
C LYS A 206 0.96 -1.31 -11.44
N ILE A 207 -0.04 -2.19 -11.40
CA ILE A 207 -0.38 -2.92 -10.17
C ILE A 207 0.71 -3.96 -9.95
N VAL A 208 1.39 -3.85 -8.80
CA VAL A 208 2.45 -4.77 -8.39
C VAL A 208 2.03 -5.64 -7.22
N MET A 209 0.93 -5.33 -6.53
CA MET A 209 0.33 -6.20 -5.52
C MET A 209 -1.17 -5.96 -5.44
N HIS A 210 -1.95 -7.03 -5.24
CA HIS A 210 -3.38 -6.97 -4.98
C HIS A 210 -3.71 -7.90 -3.80
N ILE A 211 -4.34 -7.32 -2.78
CA ILE A 211 -4.78 -7.97 -1.56
C ILE A 211 -6.30 -7.84 -1.50
N GLU A 212 -6.97 -8.98 -1.58
CA GLU A 212 -8.42 -9.05 -1.47
C GLU A 212 -8.86 -8.95 -0.01
N LYS A 213 -9.97 -8.24 0.23
CA LYS A 213 -10.59 -8.24 1.56
C LYS A 213 -11.06 -9.65 1.90
N ALA A 214 -10.75 -10.12 3.11
CA ALA A 214 -11.26 -11.41 3.57
C ALA A 214 -12.80 -11.35 3.64
N PRO A 215 -13.52 -12.40 3.21
CA PRO A 215 -14.98 -12.41 3.30
C PRO A 215 -15.41 -12.24 4.77
N SER A 216 -16.27 -11.25 5.03
CA SER A 216 -16.82 -11.05 6.36
C SER A 216 -17.66 -12.27 6.74
N LYS A 217 -17.34 -12.95 7.85
CA LYS A 217 -18.22 -13.98 8.43
C LYS A 217 -19.57 -13.30 8.74
N ARG A 218 -20.63 -13.74 8.07
CA ARG A 218 -22.01 -13.45 8.49
C ARG A 218 -22.37 -14.31 9.69
#